data_AF-A0A4C1TXB9-F1
#
_entry.id   AF-A0A4C1TXB9-F1
#
_cell.length_a   1.000
_cell.length_b   1.000
_cell.length_c   1.000
_cell.angle_alpha   90.00
_cell.angle_beta   90.00
_cell.angle_gamma   90.00
#
_symmetry.space_group_name_H-M   'P 1'
#
loop_
_entity.id
_entity.type
_entity.pdbx_description
1 polymer ?
#
loop_
_entity_poly.entity_id
_entity_poly.type
_entity_poly.pdbx_seq_one_letter_code
_entity_poly.pdbx_strand_id
1 'polypeptide(L)'
;MDSNKTWMPRKQGSPVAACLNLFKSNALGRLFTVNPRHTECFYLRLLLVNVTGPLSFQDIRKVNGQQYPTYKDACLALGLLEDDNQWECMLAEAALNCTAIQIRLLFAIVLTTCFPARAQILWENHKDSMTDDILHQHRIRCHDLTITFSDEMYNEALIAIEDLCIVIANLPLSNFGMNSPNRTASDLMNTEMNRELQYSTVEMAAIVARNVPLMNEEQRTIYDRIMLAVSAGQGGFFFLDAPGGTGKTFVISLILAEIRSNNGIALAVASSGIAATLLDGGRTAHSVFKLPLNIQNNPDAVCNIKKQSSMATVLKRCKLIIWDECTMAHKHSLEALNRTLKDIKTVTNYLAELCWSFQVISDKHFQSFHVQHTLMRSTLA
;
A
#
# COMPACT_ATOMS: atom_id res chain seq x y z
N MET A 1 -43.78 -17.35 -34.12
CA MET A 1 -43.59 -16.42 -35.25
C MET A 1 -43.41 -15.06 -34.61
N ASP A 2 -42.26 -14.39 -34.53
CA ASP A 2 -40.93 -14.46 -35.14
C ASP A 2 -39.93 -14.03 -34.04
N SER A 3 -38.61 -14.26 -34.06
CA SER A 3 -37.67 -14.21 -35.17
C SER A 3 -36.35 -14.87 -34.76
N ASN A 4 -35.81 -15.71 -35.65
CA ASN A 4 -34.41 -16.13 -35.65
C ASN A 4 -33.46 -14.95 -35.41
N LYS A 5 -32.81 -14.88 -34.25
CA LYS A 5 -31.60 -14.06 -34.08
C LYS A 5 -30.40 -14.86 -34.54
N THR A 6 -30.25 -14.97 -35.85
CA THR A 6 -29.03 -15.48 -36.48
C THR A 6 -27.91 -14.48 -36.19
N TRP A 7 -26.83 -14.95 -35.58
CA TRP A 7 -25.63 -14.15 -35.37
C TRP A 7 -25.14 -13.63 -36.72
N MET A 8 -24.96 -12.32 -36.85
CA MET A 8 -24.36 -11.71 -38.03
C MET A 8 -22.99 -11.14 -37.67
N PRO A 9 -21.97 -11.35 -38.51
CA PRO A 9 -20.70 -10.66 -38.38
C PRO A 9 -20.92 -9.15 -38.36
N ARG A 10 -20.10 -8.44 -37.58
CA ARG A 10 -20.17 -6.97 -37.47
C ARG A 10 -19.93 -6.36 -38.85
N LYS A 11 -20.88 -5.57 -39.37
CA LYS A 11 -20.72 -4.84 -40.64
C LYS A 11 -19.47 -3.95 -40.55
N GLN A 12 -18.44 -4.25 -41.35
CA GLN A 12 -17.29 -3.37 -41.51
C GLN A 12 -17.77 -2.05 -42.12
N GLY A 13 -17.20 -0.95 -41.63
CA GLY A 13 -17.54 0.40 -42.08
C GLY A 13 -17.09 0.70 -43.50
N SER A 14 -17.07 1.98 -43.89
CA SER A 14 -16.52 2.41 -45.19
C SER A 14 -15.00 2.45 -45.15
N PRO A 15 -14.26 1.89 -46.11
CA PRO A 15 -12.79 1.93 -46.09
C PRO A 15 -12.28 3.37 -46.12
N VAL A 16 -11.23 3.65 -45.34
CA VAL A 16 -10.56 4.95 -45.29
C VAL A 16 -9.48 4.96 -46.36
N ALA A 17 -9.63 5.83 -47.37
CA ALA A 17 -8.78 5.84 -48.56
C ALA A 17 -7.27 5.94 -48.29
N ALA A 18 -6.87 6.50 -47.14
CA ALA A 18 -5.46 6.68 -46.75
C ALA A 18 -4.82 5.45 -46.08
N CYS A 19 -5.58 4.45 -45.63
CA CYS A 19 -5.05 3.27 -44.93
C CYS A 19 -5.74 1.98 -45.36
N LEU A 20 -4.98 1.06 -45.97
CA LEU A 20 -5.43 -0.31 -46.21
C LEU A 20 -5.82 -0.97 -44.87
N ASN A 21 -7.00 -1.58 -44.82
CA ASN A 21 -7.63 -2.25 -43.66
C ASN A 21 -8.25 -1.35 -42.58
N LEU A 22 -8.30 -0.02 -42.75
CA LEU A 22 -9.00 0.88 -41.83
C LEU A 22 -10.41 1.18 -42.35
N PHE A 23 -11.46 0.91 -41.55
CA PHE A 23 -12.86 1.13 -41.94
C PHE A 23 -13.55 2.12 -41.00
N LYS A 24 -14.07 3.22 -41.55
CA LYS A 24 -14.86 4.25 -40.88
C LYS A 24 -16.25 3.73 -40.52
N SER A 25 -16.57 3.69 -39.23
CA SER A 25 -17.86 3.24 -38.70
C SER A 25 -18.56 4.39 -37.97
N ASN A 26 -19.90 4.40 -37.98
CA ASN A 26 -20.72 5.35 -37.21
C ASN A 26 -20.80 5.00 -35.71
N ALA A 27 -20.14 3.93 -35.27
CA ALA A 27 -20.08 3.54 -33.86
C ALA A 27 -18.95 4.30 -33.15
N LEU A 28 -19.31 5.17 -32.20
CA LEU A 28 -18.35 5.77 -31.27
C LEU A 28 -17.88 4.69 -30.29
N GLY A 29 -16.62 4.27 -30.40
CA GLY A 29 -15.97 3.45 -29.38
C GLY A 29 -15.83 4.24 -28.09
N ARG A 30 -16.33 3.72 -26.96
CA ARG A 30 -16.11 4.34 -25.66
C ARG A 30 -14.73 3.94 -25.14
N LEU A 31 -13.83 4.91 -24.99
CA LEU A 31 -12.61 4.77 -24.22
C LEU A 31 -12.92 5.07 -22.75
N PHE A 32 -12.67 4.10 -21.85
CA PHE A 32 -12.88 4.27 -20.40
C PHE A 32 -11.90 5.26 -19.81
N THR A 33 -12.38 6.21 -19.00
CA THR A 33 -11.51 7.16 -18.28
C THR A 33 -10.50 6.38 -17.45
N VAL A 34 -9.22 6.59 -17.71
CA VAL A 34 -8.13 5.93 -16.99
C VAL A 34 -7.50 6.96 -16.06
N ASN A 35 -7.36 6.61 -14.79
CA ASN A 35 -6.65 7.44 -13.82
C ASN A 35 -5.14 7.43 -14.14
N PRO A 36 -4.42 8.57 -14.10
CA PRO A 36 -2.96 8.65 -14.30
C PRO A 36 -2.13 7.65 -13.50
N ARG A 37 -2.64 7.21 -12.32
CA ARG A 37 -2.01 6.15 -11.50
C ARG A 37 -1.89 4.79 -12.19
N HIS A 38 -2.71 4.52 -13.21
CA HIS A 38 -2.56 3.35 -14.07
C HIS A 38 -1.65 3.69 -15.25
N THR A 39 -0.36 3.86 -14.95
CA THR A 39 0.69 4.42 -15.82
C THR A 39 0.61 3.89 -17.26
N GLU A 40 0.68 2.58 -17.45
CA GLU A 40 0.60 1.90 -18.75
C GLU A 40 -0.71 2.22 -19.51
N CYS A 41 -1.86 2.01 -18.86
CA CYS A 41 -3.18 2.20 -19.48
C CYS A 41 -3.47 3.67 -19.77
N PHE A 42 -2.95 4.59 -18.95
CA PHE A 42 -3.13 6.02 -19.11
C PHE A 42 -2.39 6.52 -20.36
N TYR A 43 -1.10 6.19 -20.50
CA TYR A 43 -0.34 6.57 -21.68
C TYR A 43 -0.82 5.87 -22.95
N LEU A 44 -1.22 4.59 -22.86
CA LEU A 44 -1.86 3.90 -23.99
C LEU A 44 -3.14 4.61 -24.44
N ARG A 45 -3.99 5.03 -23.49
CA ARG A 45 -5.19 5.83 -23.81
C ARG A 45 -4.82 7.14 -24.50
N LEU A 46 -3.80 7.84 -23.99
CA LEU A 46 -3.34 9.11 -24.55
C LEU A 46 -2.88 8.94 -26.01
N LEU A 47 -2.14 7.86 -26.31
CA LEU A 47 -1.76 7.53 -27.68
C LEU A 47 -2.96 7.13 -28.55
N LEU A 48 -3.90 6.33 -28.03
CA LEU A 48 -5.10 5.93 -28.79
C LEU A 48 -6.01 7.10 -29.16
N VAL A 49 -5.93 8.20 -28.42
CA VAL A 49 -6.66 9.45 -28.71
C VAL A 49 -5.93 10.31 -29.75
N ASN A 50 -4.59 10.33 -29.73
CA ASN A 50 -3.78 11.26 -30.53
C ASN A 50 -3.14 10.64 -31.79
N VAL A 51 -2.95 9.32 -31.83
CA VAL A 51 -2.30 8.60 -32.93
C VAL A 51 -3.35 7.93 -33.83
N THR A 52 -3.36 8.30 -35.10
CA THR A 52 -4.33 7.79 -36.09
C THR A 52 -3.85 6.51 -36.77
N GLY A 53 -4.72 5.50 -36.82
CA GLY A 53 -4.51 4.27 -37.61
C GLY A 53 -3.39 3.31 -37.16
N PRO A 54 -3.03 3.19 -35.86
CA PRO A 54 -2.07 2.16 -35.46
C PRO A 54 -2.63 0.76 -35.76
N LEU A 55 -1.82 -0.09 -36.39
CA LEU A 55 -2.20 -1.47 -36.76
C LEU A 55 -1.86 -2.49 -35.67
N SER A 56 -1.07 -2.10 -34.67
CA SER A 56 -0.66 -2.94 -33.54
C SER A 56 -0.22 -2.10 -32.34
N PHE A 57 -0.07 -2.74 -31.17
CA PHE A 57 0.52 -2.13 -29.97
C PHE A 57 2.02 -1.78 -30.13
N GLN A 58 2.70 -2.37 -31.12
CA GLN A 58 4.03 -1.93 -31.50
C GLN A 58 3.96 -0.67 -32.36
N ASP A 59 3.05 -0.62 -33.33
CA ASP A 59 2.93 0.53 -34.24
C ASP A 59 2.47 1.79 -33.52
N ILE A 60 1.63 1.68 -32.49
CA ILE A 60 1.20 2.85 -31.70
C ILE A 60 2.35 3.51 -30.91
N ARG A 61 3.45 2.78 -30.69
CA ARG A 61 4.68 3.30 -30.06
C ARG A 61 5.71 3.80 -31.07
N LYS A 62 5.36 3.89 -32.36
CA LYS A 62 6.24 4.47 -33.38
C LYS A 62 5.96 5.96 -33.54
N VAL A 63 6.98 6.79 -33.36
CA VAL A 63 6.92 8.24 -33.61
C VAL A 63 8.00 8.58 -34.62
N ASN A 64 7.62 9.21 -35.74
CA ASN A 64 8.53 9.55 -36.86
C ASN A 64 9.38 8.35 -37.36
N GLY A 65 8.83 7.14 -37.35
CA GLY A 65 9.50 5.92 -37.80
C GLY A 65 10.38 5.23 -36.74
N GLN A 66 10.60 5.85 -35.57
CA GLN A 66 11.36 5.26 -34.47
C GLN A 66 10.44 4.53 -33.48
N GLN A 67 10.79 3.30 -33.12
CA GLN A 67 10.07 2.49 -32.14
C GLN A 67 10.51 2.85 -30.72
N TYR A 68 9.56 3.20 -29.85
CA TYR A 68 9.83 3.51 -28.44
C TYR A 68 9.54 2.32 -27.50
N PRO A 69 10.32 2.17 -26.41
CA PRO A 69 10.21 1.01 -25.52
C PRO A 69 8.96 1.05 -24.65
N THR A 70 8.47 2.22 -24.23
CA THR A 70 7.22 2.34 -23.45
C THR A 70 6.20 3.25 -24.12
N TYR A 71 4.92 3.15 -23.73
CA TYR A 71 3.89 4.10 -24.18
C TYR A 71 4.18 5.52 -23.69
N LYS A 72 4.78 5.68 -22.51
CA LYS A 72 5.19 6.97 -21.95
C LYS A 72 6.21 7.67 -22.85
N ASP A 73 7.22 6.93 -23.32
CA ASP A 73 8.27 7.50 -24.17
C ASP A 73 7.73 7.94 -25.54
N ALA A 74 6.77 7.20 -26.09
CA ALA A 74 6.07 7.60 -27.31
C ALA A 74 5.23 8.88 -27.09
N CYS A 75 4.53 9.00 -25.95
CA CYS A 75 3.82 10.24 -25.58
C CYS A 75 4.76 11.43 -25.42
N LEU A 76 5.93 11.22 -24.80
CA LEU A 76 6.98 12.23 -24.67
C LEU A 76 7.47 12.69 -26.05
N ALA A 77 7.79 11.75 -26.94
CA ALA A 77 8.25 12.07 -28.29
C ALA A 77 7.21 12.80 -29.15
N LEU A 78 5.92 12.58 -28.88
CA LEU A 78 4.81 13.31 -29.50
C LEU A 78 4.50 14.66 -28.84
N GLY A 79 5.19 15.02 -27.74
CA GLY A 79 4.93 16.26 -27.00
C GLY A 79 3.56 16.27 -26.31
N LEU A 80 3.03 15.10 -25.93
CA LEU A 80 1.71 14.97 -25.29
C LEU A 80 1.73 15.15 -23.77
N LEU A 81 2.91 15.26 -23.15
CA LEU A 81 3.08 15.44 -21.71
C LEU A 81 3.47 16.87 -21.41
N GLU A 82 3.05 17.38 -20.24
CA GLU A 82 3.47 18.70 -19.75
C GLU A 82 4.98 18.73 -19.51
N ASP A 83 5.55 19.92 -19.71
CA ASP A 83 6.97 20.18 -19.53
C ASP A 83 7.32 20.25 -18.04
N ASP A 84 8.33 19.49 -17.62
CA ASP A 84 8.76 19.40 -16.22
C ASP A 84 9.53 20.64 -15.74
N ASN A 85 9.71 21.65 -16.60
CA ASN A 85 10.41 22.90 -16.28
C ASN A 85 9.88 23.58 -14.99
N GLN A 86 8.59 23.47 -14.69
CA GLN A 86 8.02 24.02 -13.45
C GLN A 86 8.59 23.31 -12.20
N TRP A 87 8.75 22.00 -12.27
CA TRP A 87 9.30 21.19 -11.18
C TRP A 87 10.81 21.42 -11.04
N GLU A 88 11.51 21.59 -12.15
CA GLU A 88 12.93 21.94 -12.18
C GLU A 88 13.18 23.29 -11.48
N CYS A 89 12.45 24.34 -11.86
CA CYS A 89 12.56 25.65 -11.22
C CYS A 89 12.20 25.60 -9.72
N MET A 90 11.13 24.88 -9.37
CA MET A 90 10.70 24.72 -7.98
C MET A 90 11.77 24.03 -7.12
N LEU A 91 12.34 22.92 -7.61
CA LEU A 91 13.37 22.19 -6.86
C LEU A 91 14.67 22.99 -6.77
N ALA A 92 15.04 23.72 -7.83
CA ALA A 92 16.18 24.64 -7.80
C ALA A 92 15.99 25.76 -6.76
N GLU A 93 14.78 26.31 -6.63
CA GLU A 93 14.47 27.32 -5.60
C GLU A 93 14.48 26.70 -4.19
N ALA A 94 13.93 25.49 -4.05
CA ALA A 94 13.95 24.77 -2.78
C ALA A 94 15.39 24.43 -2.34
N ALA A 95 16.28 24.08 -3.26
CA ALA A 95 17.68 23.80 -2.98
C ALA A 95 18.43 24.99 -2.34
N LEU A 96 17.96 26.23 -2.56
CA LEU A 96 18.54 27.43 -1.98
C LEU A 96 17.96 27.77 -0.60
N ASN A 97 16.73 27.33 -0.30
CA ASN A 97 15.95 27.83 0.84
C ASN A 97 15.50 26.74 1.83
N CYS A 98 15.69 25.47 1.51
CA CYS A 98 15.15 24.35 2.28
C CYS A 98 16.25 23.34 2.65
N THR A 99 15.98 22.59 3.72
CA THR A 99 16.81 21.44 4.12
C THR A 99 16.61 20.26 3.19
N ALA A 100 17.61 19.38 3.10
CA ALA A 100 17.54 18.16 2.29
C ALA A 100 16.28 17.30 2.61
N ILE A 101 15.89 17.21 3.88
CA ILE A 101 14.65 16.52 4.32
C ILE A 101 13.40 17.14 3.68
N GLN A 102 13.30 18.48 3.69
CA GLN A 102 12.16 19.20 3.11
C GLN A 102 12.14 19.06 1.58
N ILE A 103 13.30 19.08 0.92
CA ILE A 103 13.39 18.88 -0.53
C ILE A 103 12.96 17.45 -0.89
N ARG A 104 13.36 16.42 -0.12
CA ARG A 104 12.89 15.03 -0.31
C ARG A 104 11.36 14.91 -0.16
N LEU A 105 10.78 15.60 0.82
CA LEU A 105 9.32 15.65 0.99
C LEU A 105 8.63 16.33 -0.20
N LEU A 106 9.13 17.48 -0.63
CA LEU A 106 8.61 18.19 -1.79
C LEU A 106 8.67 17.32 -3.05
N PHE A 107 9.79 16.64 -3.26
CA PHE A 107 9.97 15.72 -4.39
C PHE A 107 8.98 14.55 -4.33
N ALA A 108 8.79 13.92 -3.16
CA ALA A 108 7.80 12.85 -3.00
C ALA A 108 6.37 13.33 -3.29
N ILE A 109 6.02 14.57 -2.92
CA ILE A 109 4.73 15.17 -3.29
C ILE A 109 4.64 15.33 -4.81
N VAL A 110 5.64 15.94 -5.46
CA VAL A 110 5.67 16.10 -6.93
C VAL A 110 5.49 14.75 -7.64
N LEU A 111 6.19 13.70 -7.21
CA LEU A 111 6.06 12.36 -7.78
C LEU A 111 4.63 11.80 -7.64
N THR A 112 4.04 11.95 -6.46
CA THR A 112 2.77 11.30 -6.11
C THR A 112 1.52 12.05 -6.55
N THR A 113 1.62 13.37 -6.75
CA THR A 113 0.47 14.24 -7.08
C THR A 113 0.54 14.84 -8.47
N CYS A 114 1.75 15.14 -8.96
CA CYS A 114 1.94 15.88 -10.22
C CYS A 114 2.36 14.98 -11.39
N PHE A 115 2.86 13.77 -11.11
CA PHE A 115 3.24 12.77 -12.12
C PHE A 115 4.20 13.32 -13.20
N PRO A 116 5.41 13.79 -12.81
CA PRO A 116 6.35 14.39 -13.75
C PRO A 116 6.70 13.46 -14.91
N ALA A 117 6.89 14.06 -16.08
CA ALA A 117 7.13 13.35 -17.32
C ALA A 117 8.48 12.60 -17.28
N ARG A 118 9.49 13.17 -16.61
CA ARG A 118 10.88 12.69 -16.54
C ARG A 118 11.41 12.72 -15.10
N ALA A 119 10.69 12.04 -14.20
CA ALA A 119 11.03 11.90 -12.77
C ALA A 119 12.52 11.58 -12.49
N GLN A 120 13.09 10.59 -13.20
CA GLN A 120 14.49 10.19 -13.02
C GLN A 120 15.46 11.33 -13.28
N ILE A 121 15.15 12.23 -14.23
CA ILE A 121 16.05 13.33 -14.59
C ILE A 121 15.93 14.46 -13.58
N LEU A 122 14.73 14.75 -13.10
CA LEU A 122 14.54 15.66 -11.96
C LEU A 122 15.34 15.16 -10.74
N TRP A 123 15.37 13.85 -10.49
CA TRP A 123 16.23 13.28 -9.46
C TRP A 123 17.72 13.51 -9.76
N GLU A 124 18.21 13.16 -10.95
CA GLU A 124 19.63 13.34 -11.28
C GLU A 124 20.09 14.80 -11.15
N ASN A 125 19.23 15.75 -11.47
CA ASN A 125 19.53 17.19 -11.39
C ASN A 125 19.60 17.71 -9.94
N HIS A 126 18.85 17.11 -9.01
CA HIS A 126 18.65 17.64 -7.64
C HIS A 126 19.11 16.70 -6.52
N LYS A 127 19.67 15.53 -6.84
CA LYS A 127 20.06 14.49 -5.87
C LYS A 127 21.05 14.98 -4.81
N ASP A 128 21.98 15.85 -5.17
CA ASP A 128 23.00 16.39 -4.25
C ASP A 128 22.33 17.20 -3.14
N SER A 129 21.44 18.12 -3.50
CA SER A 129 20.66 18.92 -2.53
C SER A 129 19.74 18.05 -1.67
N MET A 130 19.23 16.95 -2.21
CA MET A 130 18.43 15.97 -1.47
C MET A 130 19.27 15.01 -0.62
N THR A 131 20.61 15.02 -0.71
CA THR A 131 21.49 14.08 0.00
C THR A 131 22.46 14.80 0.95
N ASP A 132 22.43 16.13 0.98
CA ASP A 132 23.40 16.96 1.71
C ASP A 132 23.47 16.65 3.22
N ASP A 133 22.33 16.40 3.87
CA ASP A 133 22.28 16.03 5.28
C ASP A 133 22.90 14.65 5.55
N ILE A 134 22.73 13.70 4.63
CA ILE A 134 23.33 12.36 4.70
C ILE A 134 24.85 12.46 4.54
N LEU A 135 25.33 13.24 3.57
CA LEU A 135 26.76 13.52 3.40
C LEU A 135 27.35 14.15 4.68
N HIS A 136 26.66 15.12 5.26
CA HIS A 136 27.08 15.76 6.50
C HIS A 136 27.18 14.75 7.65
N GLN A 137 26.20 13.85 7.80
CA GLN A 137 26.22 12.80 8.82
C GLN A 137 27.40 11.83 8.63
N HIS A 138 27.70 11.42 7.39
CA HIS A 138 28.84 10.55 7.10
C HIS A 138 30.18 11.22 7.45
N ARG A 139 30.36 12.50 7.09
CA ARG A 139 31.55 13.28 7.45
C ARG A 139 31.77 13.36 8.96
N ILE A 140 30.70 13.59 9.72
CA ILE A 140 30.77 13.62 11.19
C ILE A 140 31.12 12.24 11.74
N ARG A 141 30.45 11.19 11.27
CA ARG A 141 30.60 9.81 11.76
C ARG A 141 32.01 9.26 11.52
N CYS A 142 32.58 9.55 10.36
CA CYS A 142 33.91 9.09 9.97
C CYS A 142 35.04 10.05 10.38
N HIS A 143 34.69 11.22 10.93
CA HIS A 143 35.64 12.31 11.22
C HIS A 143 36.50 12.70 10.00
N ASP A 144 35.92 12.66 8.80
CA ASP A 144 36.61 12.95 7.55
C ASP A 144 35.77 13.91 6.69
N LEU A 145 36.28 15.14 6.53
CA LEU A 145 35.63 16.18 5.74
C LEU A 145 35.88 16.02 4.23
N THR A 146 36.81 15.16 3.82
CA THR A 146 37.15 14.92 2.41
C THR A 146 36.16 13.99 1.70
N ILE A 147 35.29 13.31 2.46
CA ILE A 147 34.22 12.48 1.92
C ILE A 147 33.34 13.34 0.99
N THR A 148 33.12 12.83 -0.22
CA THR A 148 32.18 13.37 -1.21
C THR A 148 30.95 12.48 -1.30
N PHE A 149 29.95 12.89 -2.08
CA PHE A 149 28.80 12.04 -2.38
C PHE A 149 29.23 10.68 -2.96
N SER A 150 28.51 9.64 -2.57
CA SER A 150 28.68 8.29 -3.07
C SER A 150 27.33 7.67 -3.45
N ASP A 151 27.36 6.60 -4.24
CA ASP A 151 26.15 5.88 -4.65
C ASP A 151 25.38 5.32 -3.45
N GLU A 152 26.07 4.95 -2.37
CA GLU A 152 25.45 4.52 -1.12
C GLU A 152 24.63 5.65 -0.47
N MET A 153 25.15 6.87 -0.46
CA MET A 153 24.44 8.03 0.10
C MET A 153 23.21 8.40 -0.75
N TYR A 154 23.34 8.37 -2.08
CA TYR A 154 22.20 8.56 -2.97
C TYR A 154 21.15 7.47 -2.79
N ASN A 155 21.56 6.23 -2.55
CA ASN A 155 20.66 5.14 -2.25
C ASN A 155 19.92 5.37 -0.91
N GLU A 156 20.59 5.84 0.14
CA GLU A 156 19.94 6.23 1.41
C GLU A 156 18.87 7.32 1.18
N ALA A 157 19.17 8.34 0.38
CA ALA A 157 18.20 9.37 0.02
C ALA A 157 17.00 8.81 -0.78
N LEU A 158 17.24 7.91 -1.74
CA LEU A 158 16.17 7.23 -2.49
C LEU A 158 15.29 6.36 -1.58
N ILE A 159 15.86 5.70 -0.56
CA ILE A 159 15.09 4.94 0.44
C ILE A 159 14.15 5.89 1.20
N ALA A 160 14.66 7.04 1.65
CA ALA A 160 13.86 8.02 2.37
C ALA A 160 12.73 8.59 1.50
N ILE A 161 12.98 8.86 0.21
CA ILE A 161 11.97 9.31 -0.74
C ILE A 161 10.93 8.20 -1.00
N GLU A 162 11.37 6.94 -1.16
CA GLU A 162 10.45 5.82 -1.34
C GLU A 162 9.54 5.62 -0.13
N ASP A 163 10.07 5.76 1.09
CA ASP A 163 9.28 5.70 2.32
C ASP A 163 8.20 6.79 2.34
N LEU A 164 8.53 8.01 1.94
CA LEU A 164 7.57 9.11 1.80
C LEU A 164 6.50 8.80 0.73
N CYS A 165 6.90 8.26 -0.42
CA CYS A 165 5.97 7.88 -1.49
C CYS A 165 5.00 6.76 -1.04
N ILE A 166 5.49 5.79 -0.26
CA ILE A 166 4.66 4.73 0.31
C ILE A 166 3.69 5.31 1.34
N VAL A 167 4.11 6.28 2.15
CA VAL A 167 3.22 6.96 3.11
C VAL A 167 2.13 7.76 2.38
N ILE A 168 2.49 8.52 1.33
CA ILE A 168 1.55 9.44 0.64
C ILE A 168 0.62 8.68 -0.31
N ALA A 169 1.14 7.71 -1.06
CA ALA A 169 0.42 7.07 -2.17
C ALA A 169 0.35 5.54 -2.09
N ASN A 170 1.03 4.92 -1.12
CA ASN A 170 1.14 3.46 -0.98
C ASN A 170 1.68 2.77 -2.25
N LEU A 171 2.62 3.44 -2.92
CA LEU A 171 3.29 2.96 -4.14
C LEU A 171 4.81 3.16 -4.02
N PRO A 172 5.62 2.23 -4.54
CA PRO A 172 7.08 2.36 -4.58
C PRO A 172 7.55 3.35 -5.65
N LEU A 173 8.84 3.72 -5.61
CA LEU A 173 9.43 4.65 -6.57
C LEU A 173 9.32 4.18 -8.03
N SER A 174 9.40 2.88 -8.27
CA SER A 174 9.28 2.29 -9.61
C SER A 174 7.95 2.60 -10.30
N ASN A 175 6.88 2.82 -9.54
CA ASN A 175 5.58 3.23 -10.10
C ASN A 175 5.55 4.67 -10.63
N PHE A 176 6.51 5.51 -10.21
CA PHE A 176 6.65 6.91 -10.61
C PHE A 176 7.72 7.12 -11.69
N GLY A 177 8.26 6.04 -12.27
CA GLY A 177 9.30 6.12 -13.30
C GLY A 177 10.69 6.44 -12.73
N MET A 178 10.92 6.10 -11.48
CA MET A 178 12.19 6.20 -10.76
C MET A 178 12.80 4.81 -10.56
N ASN A 179 14.14 4.74 -10.45
CA ASN A 179 14.81 3.51 -10.06
C ASN A 179 14.45 3.12 -8.61
N SER A 180 14.20 1.83 -8.37
CA SER A 180 14.00 1.33 -6.99
C SER A 180 15.30 1.42 -6.20
N PRO A 181 15.26 1.90 -4.95
CA PRO A 181 16.43 1.88 -4.09
C PRO A 181 16.83 0.44 -3.78
N ASN A 182 18.13 0.23 -3.62
CA ASN A 182 18.70 -1.01 -3.12
C ASN A 182 18.56 -1.04 -1.61
N ARG A 183 17.48 -1.63 -1.11
CA ARG A 183 17.30 -1.86 0.33
C ARG A 183 18.01 -3.15 0.73
N THR A 184 18.90 -3.08 1.72
CA THR A 184 19.38 -4.32 2.34
C THR A 184 18.24 -5.01 3.08
N ALA A 185 18.37 -6.31 3.38
CA ALA A 185 17.37 -7.02 4.18
C ALA A 185 17.20 -6.39 5.58
N SER A 186 18.27 -5.77 6.11
CA SER A 186 18.26 -4.99 7.34
C SER A 186 17.42 -3.72 7.19
N ASP A 187 17.55 -3.00 6.07
CA ASP A 187 16.78 -1.76 5.85
C ASP A 187 15.29 -2.04 5.70
N LEU A 188 14.90 -3.08 4.96
CA LEU A 188 13.49 -3.51 4.87
C LEU A 188 12.93 -3.93 6.24
N MET A 189 13.76 -4.59 7.06
CA MET A 189 13.41 -4.95 8.43
C MET A 189 13.24 -3.72 9.30
N ASN A 190 14.13 -2.74 9.17
CA ASN A 190 14.05 -1.46 9.85
C ASN A 190 12.83 -0.66 9.40
N THR A 191 12.46 -0.58 8.12
CA THR A 191 11.30 0.20 7.66
C THR A 191 9.97 -0.34 8.19
N GLU A 192 9.70 -1.66 8.08
CA GLU A 192 8.43 -2.20 8.60
C GLU A 192 8.41 -2.18 10.14
N MET A 193 9.55 -2.39 10.81
CA MET A 193 9.64 -2.25 12.27
C MET A 193 9.46 -0.82 12.74
N ASN A 194 10.15 0.13 12.11
CA ASN A 194 10.07 1.55 12.41
C ASN A 194 8.65 2.06 12.18
N ARG A 195 7.98 1.62 11.11
CA ARG A 195 6.56 1.96 10.88
C ARG A 195 5.67 1.56 12.05
N GLU A 196 5.88 0.37 12.62
CA GLU A 196 5.05 -0.07 13.76
C GLU A 196 5.48 0.53 15.11
N LEU A 197 6.69 1.10 15.18
CA LEU A 197 7.25 1.75 16.38
C LEU A 197 7.30 3.28 16.29
N GLN A 198 6.83 3.88 15.19
CA GLN A 198 6.93 5.33 14.96
C GLN A 198 6.01 6.16 15.88
N TYR A 199 5.07 5.52 16.58
CA TYR A 199 4.08 6.20 17.40
C TYR A 199 4.73 6.80 18.65
N SER A 200 4.43 8.07 18.93
CA SER A 200 4.86 8.73 20.17
C SER A 200 4.21 8.05 21.37
N THR A 201 5.02 7.42 22.21
CA THR A 201 4.54 6.75 23.44
C THR A 201 3.83 7.74 24.37
N VAL A 202 4.30 8.98 24.40
CA VAL A 202 3.72 10.08 25.19
C VAL A 202 2.34 10.48 24.67
N GLU A 203 2.19 10.67 23.36
CA GLU A 203 0.89 11.03 22.77
C GLU A 203 -0.12 9.88 22.92
N MET A 204 0.31 8.64 22.69
CA MET A 204 -0.53 7.46 22.86
C MET A 204 -0.99 7.32 24.32
N ALA A 205 -0.10 7.51 25.29
CA ALA A 205 -0.45 7.50 26.71
C ALA A 205 -1.45 8.62 27.06
N ALA A 206 -1.29 9.82 26.48
CA ALA A 206 -2.23 10.92 26.68
C ALA A 206 -3.62 10.62 26.09
N ILE A 207 -3.68 9.98 24.91
CA ILE A 207 -4.94 9.53 24.30
C ILE A 207 -5.66 8.53 25.22
N VAL A 208 -4.92 7.54 25.73
CA VAL A 208 -5.43 6.51 26.65
C VAL A 208 -5.97 7.16 27.92
N ALA A 209 -5.16 7.97 28.61
CA ALA A 209 -5.54 8.60 29.88
C ALA A 209 -6.79 9.47 29.75
N ARG A 210 -6.96 10.16 28.61
CA ARG A 210 -8.13 11.00 28.34
C ARG A 210 -9.40 10.20 28.03
N ASN A 211 -9.27 9.10 27.29
CA ASN A 211 -10.40 8.43 26.67
C ASN A 211 -10.87 7.17 27.41
N VAL A 212 -10.01 6.49 28.18
CA VAL A 212 -10.42 5.33 29.01
C VAL A 212 -11.54 5.70 29.99
N PRO A 213 -11.56 6.88 30.64
CA PRO A 213 -12.67 7.29 31.52
C PRO A 213 -14.01 7.52 30.81
N LEU A 214 -14.00 7.68 29.48
CA LEU A 214 -15.22 7.90 28.68
C LEU A 214 -15.91 6.60 28.26
N MET A 215 -15.28 5.45 28.53
CA MET A 215 -15.87 4.15 28.24
C MET A 215 -17.11 3.91 29.11
N ASN A 216 -18.15 3.32 28.52
CA ASN A 216 -19.22 2.75 29.31
C ASN A 216 -18.78 1.43 29.99
N GLU A 217 -19.61 0.90 30.88
CA GLU A 217 -19.28 -0.29 31.67
C GLU A 217 -18.97 -1.53 30.82
N GLU A 218 -19.71 -1.77 29.74
CA GLU A 218 -19.49 -2.90 28.84
C GLU A 218 -18.17 -2.76 28.07
N GLN A 219 -17.92 -1.58 27.51
CA GLN A 219 -16.68 -1.25 26.80
C GLN A 219 -15.46 -1.37 27.72
N ARG A 220 -15.57 -0.89 28.97
CA ARG A 220 -14.54 -1.00 30.01
C ARG A 220 -14.24 -2.46 30.33
N THR A 221 -15.28 -3.28 30.48
CA THR A 221 -15.15 -4.73 30.73
C THR A 221 -14.42 -5.44 29.59
N ILE A 222 -14.76 -5.12 28.34
CA ILE A 222 -14.09 -5.66 27.15
C ILE A 222 -12.62 -5.24 27.14
N TYR A 223 -12.36 -3.94 27.33
CA TYR A 223 -11.02 -3.38 27.36
C TYR A 223 -10.13 -4.05 28.41
N ASP A 224 -10.59 -4.11 29.66
CA ASP A 224 -9.84 -4.69 30.78
C ASP A 224 -9.52 -6.16 30.53
N ARG A 225 -10.50 -6.93 30.04
CA ARG A 225 -10.29 -8.34 29.73
C ARG A 225 -9.21 -8.55 28.68
N ILE A 226 -9.18 -7.72 27.64
CA ILE A 226 -8.19 -7.83 26.55
C ILE A 226 -6.82 -7.38 27.06
N MET A 227 -6.74 -6.26 27.79
CA MET A 227 -5.48 -5.75 28.34
C MET A 227 -4.87 -6.74 29.34
N LEU A 228 -5.70 -7.37 30.18
CA LEU A 228 -5.24 -8.44 31.06
C LEU A 228 -4.66 -9.61 30.26
N ALA A 229 -5.34 -10.10 29.23
CA ALA A 229 -4.82 -11.20 28.40
C ALA A 229 -3.50 -10.84 27.71
N VAL A 230 -3.42 -9.63 27.12
CA VAL A 230 -2.20 -9.14 26.46
C VAL A 230 -1.05 -9.00 27.46
N SER A 231 -1.30 -8.44 28.65
CA SER A 231 -0.27 -8.25 29.69
C SER A 231 0.22 -9.57 30.28
N ALA A 232 -0.67 -10.55 30.45
CA ALA A 232 -0.34 -11.89 30.93
C ALA A 232 0.37 -12.74 29.86
N GLY A 233 0.49 -12.24 28.62
CA GLY A 233 0.99 -13.01 27.49
C GLY A 233 0.09 -14.19 27.12
N GLN A 234 -1.15 -14.20 27.64
CA GLN A 234 -2.14 -15.22 27.36
C GLN A 234 -2.65 -15.01 25.93
N GLY A 235 -2.23 -15.87 25.02
CA GLY A 235 -2.80 -15.92 23.68
C GLY A 235 -4.28 -16.29 23.71
N GLY A 236 -5.00 -15.96 22.65
CA GLY A 236 -6.40 -16.32 22.51
C GLY A 236 -7.11 -15.43 21.49
N PHE A 237 -8.22 -15.95 20.95
CA PHE A 237 -9.08 -15.20 20.05
C PHE A 237 -10.21 -14.55 20.83
N PHE A 238 -10.44 -13.27 20.54
CA PHE A 238 -11.62 -12.57 20.99
C PHE A 238 -12.43 -12.15 19.78
N PHE A 239 -13.74 -12.32 19.89
CA PHE A 239 -14.71 -11.80 18.95
C PHE A 239 -15.50 -10.71 19.64
N LEU A 240 -15.26 -9.46 19.24
CA LEU A 240 -16.11 -8.36 19.66
C LEU A 240 -17.19 -8.16 18.58
N ASP A 241 -18.40 -8.53 18.97
CA ASP A 241 -19.63 -8.35 18.19
C ASP A 241 -20.37 -7.14 18.76
N ALA A 242 -20.57 -6.12 17.93
CA ALA A 242 -21.06 -4.83 18.35
C ALA A 242 -21.92 -4.21 17.24
N PRO A 243 -23.21 -3.92 17.50
CA PRO A 243 -24.07 -3.24 16.54
C PRO A 243 -23.49 -1.88 16.12
N GLY A 244 -23.84 -1.42 14.92
CA GLY A 244 -23.43 -0.10 14.44
C GLY A 244 -23.79 1.02 15.43
N GLY A 245 -22.83 1.91 15.70
CA GLY A 245 -23.04 3.08 16.58
C GLY A 245 -22.72 2.84 18.07
N THR A 246 -22.31 1.63 18.46
CA THR A 246 -21.99 1.28 19.86
C THR A 246 -20.56 1.61 20.30
N GLY A 247 -19.81 2.36 19.49
CA GLY A 247 -18.44 2.78 19.83
C GLY A 247 -17.38 1.68 19.66
N LYS A 248 -17.62 0.66 18.82
CA LYS A 248 -16.65 -0.42 18.53
C LYS A 248 -15.27 0.11 18.12
N THR A 249 -15.23 1.03 17.16
CA THR A 249 -13.99 1.66 16.69
C THR A 249 -13.29 2.43 17.82
N PHE A 250 -14.05 3.07 18.71
CA PHE A 250 -13.49 3.76 19.87
C PHE A 250 -12.75 2.80 20.80
N VAL A 251 -13.34 1.64 21.11
CA VAL A 251 -12.69 0.59 21.92
C VAL A 251 -11.45 0.04 21.22
N ILE A 252 -11.54 -0.29 19.93
CA ILE A 252 -10.40 -0.77 19.13
C ILE A 252 -9.24 0.22 19.16
N SER A 253 -9.52 1.50 18.88
CA SER A 253 -8.50 2.54 18.82
C SER A 253 -7.81 2.73 20.16
N LEU A 254 -8.54 2.62 21.27
CA LEU A 254 -7.96 2.69 22.62
C LEU A 254 -7.05 1.50 22.94
N ILE A 255 -7.46 0.29 22.54
CA ILE A 255 -6.66 -0.92 22.69
C ILE A 255 -5.34 -0.80 21.91
N LEU A 256 -5.39 -0.28 20.67
CA LEU A 256 -4.18 -0.02 19.88
C LEU A 256 -3.28 1.00 20.58
N ALA A 257 -3.86 2.12 21.04
CA ALA A 257 -3.12 3.19 21.70
C ALA A 257 -2.44 2.73 23.00
N GLU A 258 -3.10 1.92 23.83
CA GLU A 258 -2.53 1.37 25.07
C GLU A 258 -1.35 0.43 24.82
N ILE A 259 -1.39 -0.39 23.76
CA ILE A 259 -0.23 -1.24 23.46
C ILE A 259 0.93 -0.40 22.92
N ARG A 260 0.62 0.60 22.07
CA ARG A 260 1.61 1.49 21.46
C ARG A 260 2.25 2.44 22.48
N SER A 261 1.51 2.92 23.48
CA SER A 261 2.05 3.74 24.58
C SER A 261 3.11 2.98 25.38
N ASN A 262 2.95 1.67 25.49
CA ASN A 262 3.88 0.74 26.15
C ASN A 262 4.98 0.21 25.20
N ASN A 263 5.25 0.91 24.09
CA ASN A 263 6.25 0.55 23.07
C ASN A 263 6.04 -0.87 22.48
N GLY A 264 4.80 -1.34 22.49
CA GLY A 264 4.39 -2.63 21.92
C GLY A 264 3.92 -2.47 20.47
N ILE A 265 4.09 -3.54 19.69
CA ILE A 265 3.58 -3.59 18.31
C ILE A 265 2.13 -4.08 18.32
N ALA A 266 1.22 -3.22 17.87
CA ALA A 266 -0.19 -3.53 17.65
C ALA A 266 -0.58 -3.24 16.19
N LEU A 267 -0.87 -4.31 15.44
CA LEU A 267 -1.22 -4.24 14.02
C LEU A 267 -2.71 -3.94 13.86
N ALA A 268 -3.01 -2.83 13.19
CA ALA A 268 -4.37 -2.46 12.80
C ALA A 268 -4.61 -2.90 11.34
N VAL A 269 -5.47 -3.89 11.15
CA VAL A 269 -5.83 -4.39 9.81
C VAL A 269 -7.33 -4.33 9.58
N ALA A 270 -7.74 -4.14 8.34
CA ALA A 270 -9.14 -4.20 7.95
C ALA A 270 -9.34 -4.95 6.63
N SER A 271 -10.54 -5.47 6.38
CA SER A 271 -10.83 -6.15 5.12
C SER A 271 -10.90 -5.19 3.92
N SER A 272 -11.31 -3.93 4.15
CA SER A 272 -11.42 -2.89 3.11
C SER A 272 -10.49 -1.70 3.37
N GLY A 273 -10.10 -0.99 2.31
CA GLY A 273 -9.25 0.21 2.43
C GLY A 273 -9.93 1.34 3.21
N ILE A 274 -11.26 1.51 3.04
CA ILE A 274 -12.01 2.55 3.75
C ILE A 274 -12.02 2.27 5.26
N ALA A 275 -12.28 1.04 5.68
CA ALA A 275 -12.23 0.67 7.09
C ALA A 275 -10.82 0.82 7.67
N ALA A 276 -9.78 0.49 6.89
CA ALA A 276 -8.39 0.67 7.32
C ALA A 276 -8.07 2.15 7.65
N THR A 277 -8.61 3.12 6.89
CA THR A 277 -8.36 4.55 7.16
C THR A 277 -8.94 5.06 8.48
N LEU A 278 -9.88 4.32 9.09
CA LEU A 278 -10.48 4.69 10.39
C LEU A 278 -9.62 4.27 11.58
N LEU A 279 -8.61 3.43 11.35
CA LEU A 279 -7.68 2.98 12.37
C LEU A 279 -6.33 3.68 12.17
N ASP A 280 -5.75 4.18 13.25
CA ASP A 280 -4.44 4.80 13.19
C ASP A 280 -3.37 3.77 12.77
N GLY A 281 -2.67 4.06 11.68
CA GLY A 281 -1.78 3.11 10.98
C GLY A 281 -2.49 1.92 10.32
N GLY A 282 -3.80 2.01 10.10
CA GLY A 282 -4.58 0.91 9.55
C GLY A 282 -4.23 0.58 8.11
N ARG A 283 -4.15 -0.73 7.82
CA ARG A 283 -3.86 -1.26 6.47
C ARG A 283 -4.83 -2.36 6.10
N THR A 284 -4.96 -2.65 4.80
CA THR A 284 -5.79 -3.78 4.40
C THR A 284 -5.12 -5.11 4.77
N ALA A 285 -5.90 -6.09 5.24
CA ALA A 285 -5.40 -7.42 5.58
C ALA A 285 -4.68 -8.09 4.41
N HIS A 286 -5.16 -7.88 3.18
CA HIS A 286 -4.47 -8.31 1.97
C HIS A 286 -3.06 -7.71 1.84
N SER A 287 -2.89 -6.43 2.13
CA SER A 287 -1.59 -5.75 2.01
C SER A 287 -0.59 -6.15 3.09
N VAL A 288 -1.06 -6.33 4.33
CA VAL A 288 -0.23 -6.68 5.50
C VAL A 288 0.14 -8.15 5.45
N PHE A 289 -0.84 -9.03 5.27
CA PHE A 289 -0.60 -10.47 5.32
C PHE A 289 -0.23 -11.07 3.97
N LYS A 290 -0.24 -10.31 2.88
CA LYS A 290 0.02 -10.84 1.52
C LYS A 290 -0.87 -12.04 1.22
N LEU A 291 -2.17 -11.90 1.50
CA LEU A 291 -3.17 -12.95 1.28
C LEU A 291 -3.20 -13.33 -0.21
N PRO A 292 -3.21 -14.64 -0.55
CA PRO A 292 -3.32 -15.06 -1.94
C PRO A 292 -4.68 -14.70 -2.53
N LEU A 293 -4.70 -14.24 -3.79
CA LEU A 293 -5.91 -13.75 -4.46
C LEU A 293 -6.94 -14.86 -4.73
N ASN A 294 -6.49 -16.11 -4.97
CA ASN A 294 -7.35 -17.24 -5.29
C ASN A 294 -7.61 -18.15 -4.07
N ILE A 295 -7.83 -17.55 -2.91
CA ILE A 295 -7.94 -18.28 -1.63
C ILE A 295 -9.15 -19.21 -1.54
N GLN A 296 -10.17 -18.97 -2.36
CA GLN A 296 -11.38 -19.80 -2.44
C GLN A 296 -11.10 -21.19 -3.02
N ASN A 297 -10.07 -21.30 -3.87
CA ASN A 297 -9.74 -22.54 -4.59
C ASN A 297 -8.57 -23.30 -3.98
N ASN A 298 -7.99 -22.79 -2.88
CA ASN A 298 -6.85 -23.39 -2.22
C ASN A 298 -7.05 -23.37 -0.69
N PRO A 299 -7.69 -24.42 -0.12
CA PRO A 299 -7.96 -24.48 1.31
C PRO A 299 -6.69 -24.55 2.16
N ASP A 300 -5.58 -25.04 1.59
CA ASP A 300 -4.26 -25.14 2.24
C ASP A 300 -3.37 -23.91 1.97
N ALA A 301 -3.94 -22.85 1.42
CA ALA A 301 -3.24 -21.61 1.18
C ALA A 301 -2.56 -21.08 2.46
N VAL A 302 -1.40 -20.48 2.26
CA VAL A 302 -0.65 -19.72 3.27
C VAL A 302 -0.46 -18.29 2.78
N CYS A 303 -0.33 -17.36 3.71
CA CYS A 303 0.07 -15.98 3.41
C CYS A 303 1.45 -15.97 2.74
N ASN A 304 1.65 -15.11 1.74
CA ASN A 304 2.93 -14.97 1.04
C ASN A 304 3.93 -14.13 1.87
N ILE A 305 4.27 -14.64 3.05
CA ILE A 305 5.21 -14.04 4.01
C ILE A 305 6.32 -15.06 4.27
N LYS A 306 7.54 -14.74 3.86
CA LYS A 306 8.72 -15.59 4.11
C LYS A 306 9.14 -15.49 5.59
N LYS A 307 9.61 -16.58 6.21
CA LYS A 307 10.06 -16.61 7.63
C LYS A 307 11.13 -15.57 8.00
N GLN A 308 11.95 -15.20 7.03
CA GLN A 308 13.05 -14.23 7.17
C GLN A 308 12.66 -12.82 6.66
N SER A 309 11.39 -12.60 6.30
CA SER A 309 10.94 -11.27 5.86
C SER A 309 10.80 -10.30 7.03
N SER A 310 10.87 -9.00 6.73
CA SER A 310 10.61 -7.93 7.69
C SER A 310 9.25 -8.07 8.37
N MET A 311 8.21 -8.36 7.60
CA MET A 311 6.87 -8.61 8.13
C MET A 311 6.82 -9.82 9.07
N ALA A 312 7.59 -10.88 8.81
CA ALA A 312 7.68 -12.00 9.76
C ALA A 312 8.31 -11.59 11.09
N THR A 313 9.31 -10.69 11.09
CA THR A 313 9.87 -10.11 12.32
C THR A 313 8.83 -9.28 13.07
N VAL A 314 8.08 -8.43 12.35
CA VAL A 314 6.96 -7.66 12.94
C VAL A 314 5.95 -8.61 13.58
N LEU A 315 5.52 -9.65 12.88
CA LEU A 315 4.57 -10.64 13.39
C LEU A 315 5.11 -11.47 14.58
N LYS A 316 6.43 -11.68 14.68
CA LYS A 316 7.07 -12.31 15.85
C LYS A 316 7.02 -11.43 17.09
N ARG A 317 7.17 -10.11 16.93
CA ARG A 317 7.19 -9.11 18.02
C ARG A 317 5.82 -8.49 18.32
N CYS A 318 4.84 -8.72 17.44
CA CYS A 318 3.48 -8.22 17.56
C CYS A 318 2.79 -8.79 18.81
N LYS A 319 2.22 -7.90 19.64
CA LYS A 319 1.43 -8.25 20.83
C LYS A 319 -0.06 -8.35 20.53
N LEU A 320 -0.53 -7.70 19.46
CA LEU A 320 -1.94 -7.70 19.10
C LEU A 320 -2.13 -7.45 17.61
N ILE A 321 -2.99 -8.25 16.99
CA ILE A 321 -3.53 -7.97 15.66
C ILE A 321 -5.00 -7.65 15.85
N ILE A 322 -5.45 -6.50 15.37
CA ILE A 322 -6.86 -6.14 15.31
C ILE A 322 -7.32 -6.21 13.86
N TRP A 323 -8.28 -7.09 13.56
CA TRP A 323 -8.90 -7.17 12.23
C TRP A 323 -10.32 -6.61 12.24
N ASP A 324 -10.50 -5.42 11.68
CA ASP A 324 -11.82 -4.78 11.50
C ASP A 324 -12.50 -5.20 10.18
N GLU A 325 -13.83 -5.25 10.18
CA GLU A 325 -14.65 -5.76 9.07
C GLU A 325 -14.24 -7.20 8.65
N CYS A 326 -13.78 -8.01 9.58
CA CYS A 326 -13.27 -9.36 9.31
C CYS A 326 -14.33 -10.30 8.71
N THR A 327 -15.62 -10.02 8.93
CA THR A 327 -16.77 -10.74 8.34
C THR A 327 -16.80 -10.66 6.83
N MET A 328 -16.22 -9.61 6.25
CA MET A 328 -16.06 -9.49 4.80
C MET A 328 -14.96 -10.40 4.23
N ALA A 329 -14.09 -10.96 5.09
CA ALA A 329 -13.02 -11.84 4.66
C ALA A 329 -13.51 -13.29 4.50
N HIS A 330 -12.98 -13.99 3.51
CA HIS A 330 -13.26 -15.41 3.34
C HIS A 330 -12.65 -16.22 4.50
N LYS A 331 -13.30 -17.30 4.93
CA LYS A 331 -12.80 -18.18 6.00
C LYS A 331 -11.36 -18.65 5.73
N HIS A 332 -11.06 -19.05 4.50
CA HIS A 332 -9.71 -19.47 4.11
C HIS A 332 -8.64 -18.37 4.27
N SER A 333 -9.01 -17.08 4.28
CA SER A 333 -8.08 -15.99 4.59
C SER A 333 -7.62 -16.03 6.04
N LEU A 334 -8.53 -16.33 6.97
CA LEU A 334 -8.22 -16.48 8.39
C LEU A 334 -7.40 -17.75 8.63
N GLU A 335 -7.74 -18.85 7.98
CA GLU A 335 -6.99 -20.11 8.08
C GLU A 335 -5.58 -19.99 7.50
N ALA A 336 -5.42 -19.33 6.35
CA ALA A 336 -4.12 -19.08 5.74
C ALA A 336 -3.23 -18.23 6.65
N LEU A 337 -3.80 -17.19 7.25
CA LEU A 337 -3.11 -16.40 8.27
C LEU A 337 -2.69 -17.28 9.45
N ASN A 338 -3.61 -18.05 10.04
CA ASN A 338 -3.31 -18.94 11.16
C ASN A 338 -2.16 -19.91 10.85
N ARG A 339 -2.17 -20.55 9.66
CA ARG A 339 -1.09 -21.45 9.22
C ARG A 339 0.25 -20.72 9.11
N THR A 340 0.28 -19.53 8.48
CA THR A 340 1.51 -18.74 8.36
C THR A 340 2.03 -18.26 9.71
N LEU A 341 1.15 -17.87 10.63
CA LEU A 341 1.52 -17.44 11.96
C LEU A 341 2.15 -18.59 12.78
N LYS A 342 1.60 -19.80 12.67
CA LYS A 342 2.19 -21.03 13.22
C LYS A 342 3.57 -21.31 12.61
N ASP A 343 3.71 -21.17 11.30
CA ASP A 343 4.96 -21.42 10.59
C ASP A 343 6.07 -20.40 10.93
N ILE A 344 5.71 -19.14 11.19
CA ILE A 344 6.66 -18.07 11.56
C ILE A 344 7.17 -18.23 13.00
N LYS A 345 6.35 -18.75 13.92
CA LYS A 345 6.66 -18.85 15.36
C LYS A 345 7.27 -20.18 15.82
N THR A 346 7.54 -21.15 14.94
CA THR A 346 7.97 -22.53 15.27
C THR A 346 9.42 -22.72 15.77
N VAL A 347 9.89 -21.87 16.69
CA VAL A 347 11.04 -22.18 17.58
C VAL A 347 10.56 -22.22 19.02
N THR A 348 9.58 -23.08 19.31
CA THR A 348 9.43 -23.94 20.51
C THR A 348 8.06 -24.63 20.44
N ASN A 349 8.06 -25.97 20.47
CA ASN A 349 6.89 -26.76 20.86
C ASN A 349 6.47 -26.28 22.26
N TYR A 350 5.21 -26.06 22.61
CA TYR A 350 4.06 -26.95 22.53
C TYR A 350 2.77 -26.15 22.22
N LEU A 351 1.71 -26.87 21.87
CA LEU A 351 0.39 -26.37 21.48
C LEU A 351 -0.16 -25.24 22.39
N ALA A 352 -0.59 -24.15 21.75
CA ALA A 352 -1.49 -23.09 22.26
C ALA A 352 -1.02 -22.30 23.49
N GLU A 353 -0.45 -21.10 23.29
CA GLU A 353 -0.63 -19.95 24.24
C GLU A 353 0.14 -18.67 23.88
N LEU A 354 0.91 -18.60 22.79
CA LEU A 354 1.72 -17.41 22.49
C LEU A 354 1.05 -16.49 21.45
N CYS A 355 0.10 -15.71 21.97
CA CYS A 355 -0.35 -14.41 21.45
C CYS A 355 -0.85 -14.38 20.00
N TRP A 356 -2.18 -14.49 19.77
CA TRP A 356 -2.76 -14.22 18.46
C TRP A 356 -4.16 -13.60 18.47
N SER A 357 -4.25 -12.41 17.88
CA SER A 357 -5.39 -11.80 17.16
C SER A 357 -6.71 -11.56 17.91
N PHE A 358 -6.97 -10.28 18.14
CA PHE A 358 -8.29 -9.72 18.37
C PHE A 358 -9.01 -9.58 17.03
N GLN A 359 -10.10 -10.31 16.83
CA GLN A 359 -10.91 -10.20 15.63
C GLN A 359 -12.16 -9.39 15.98
N VAL A 360 -12.32 -8.21 15.39
CA VAL A 360 -13.53 -7.41 15.64
C VAL A 360 -14.46 -7.48 14.46
N ILE A 361 -15.58 -8.14 14.67
CA ILE A 361 -16.67 -8.22 13.71
C ILE A 361 -17.39 -6.88 13.72
N SER A 362 -17.41 -6.20 12.58
CA SER A 362 -18.35 -5.11 12.31
C SER A 362 -19.42 -5.74 11.45
N ASP A 363 -20.68 -5.56 11.80
CA ASP A 363 -21.73 -5.89 10.86
C ASP A 363 -22.76 -4.76 10.81
N LYS A 364 -22.85 -4.14 9.64
CA LYS A 364 -23.93 -3.20 9.31
C LYS A 364 -25.09 -3.87 8.56
N HIS A 365 -24.99 -5.13 8.13
CA HIS A 365 -26.06 -5.75 7.33
C HIS A 365 -26.40 -7.19 7.74
N PHE A 366 -27.34 -7.28 8.69
CA PHE A 366 -28.00 -8.53 9.05
C PHE A 366 -29.06 -8.88 8.00
N GLN A 367 -28.84 -9.95 7.21
CA GLN A 367 -29.84 -10.99 6.94
C GLN A 367 -29.35 -12.17 6.08
N SER A 368 -28.15 -12.16 5.47
CA SER A 368 -27.70 -13.27 4.60
C SER A 368 -26.53 -14.13 5.12
N PHE A 369 -25.93 -13.85 6.28
CA PHE A 369 -24.61 -14.40 6.67
C PHE A 369 -24.55 -15.30 7.92
N HIS A 370 -25.70 -15.81 8.40
CA HIS A 370 -25.75 -16.68 9.59
C HIS A 370 -24.89 -17.97 9.47
N VAL A 371 -24.61 -18.41 8.22
CA VAL A 371 -23.79 -19.59 7.94
C VAL A 371 -22.29 -19.34 8.16
N GLN A 372 -21.75 -18.17 7.81
CA GLN A 372 -20.31 -17.91 7.95
C GLN A 372 -19.89 -17.62 9.41
N HIS A 373 -20.76 -16.98 10.20
CA HIS A 373 -20.51 -16.71 11.61
C HIS A 373 -20.39 -18.00 12.44
N THR A 374 -21.25 -18.98 12.16
CA THR A 374 -21.21 -20.32 12.79
C THR A 374 -19.96 -21.11 12.34
N LEU A 375 -19.59 -20.99 11.06
CA LEU A 375 -18.39 -21.63 10.50
C LEU A 375 -17.08 -21.05 11.06
N MET A 376 -17.01 -19.74 11.34
CA MET A 376 -15.81 -19.13 11.95
C MET A 376 -15.63 -19.60 13.41
N ARG A 377 -16.72 -19.65 14.19
CA ARG A 377 -16.67 -20.13 15.60
C ARG A 377 -16.23 -21.59 15.71
N SER A 378 -16.63 -22.45 14.77
CA SER A 378 -16.29 -23.88 14.81
C SER A 378 -14.89 -24.22 14.28
N THR A 379 -14.18 -23.27 13.66
CA THR A 379 -12.87 -23.54 13.02
C THR A 379 -11.69 -22.92 13.75
N LEU A 380 -11.97 -21.97 14.65
CA LEU A 380 -10.99 -21.27 15.47
C LEU A 380 -11.06 -21.65 16.96
N ALA A 381 -12.13 -22.34 17.38
CA ALA A 381 -12.18 -23.13 18.61
C ALA A 381 -11.60 -24.53 18.33
#